data_AF-A0A2M8TWC2-F1
#
_entry.id   AF-A0A2M8TWC2-F1
#
_cell.length_a   1.000
_cell.length_b   1.000
_cell.length_c   1.000
_cell.angle_alpha   90.00
_cell.angle_beta   90.00
_cell.angle_gamma   90.00
#
_symmetry.space_group_name_H-M   'P 1'
#
loop_
_entity.id
_entity.type
_entity.pdbx_description
1 polymer ?
#
loop_
_entity_poly.entity_id
_entity_poly.type
_entity_poly.pdbx_seq_one_letter_code
_entity_poly.pdbx_strand_id
1 'polypeptide(L)'
;MMTKDKQQIVEILKAYVAKYGSQNKAAQSLVGISPATVSQMLKGNWANIADEMWKNVAAQIGVKQGDGWQIVETTAYKEMVFALTDAKEWKNVTWVVGDAGCGKTTTARLFADEQREVFYILCSEDMRKSDFVREIARKVGLRTDGYSIRELLERIIDSLVQMDEPLLIFDEADKLTERVFHYFIDLYNRLEDKCGIVFFSTSYIKRRMQMGLRYNKCGYNEIHSRMGRKFFEVERTSPNDVYAICAGNGLNEKQTSAVMKDAEQYDFDLRRVKKAVHKQKRMKY
;
A
#
# COMPACT_ATOMS: atom_id res chain seq x y z
N MET A 1 27.20 1.47 -12.32
CA MET A 1 26.22 2.46 -11.80
C MET A 1 26.98 3.66 -11.26
N MET A 2 26.54 4.90 -11.49
CA MET A 2 27.32 6.08 -11.11
C MET A 2 27.34 6.26 -9.59
N THR A 3 28.42 6.83 -9.05
CA THR A 3 28.59 7.06 -7.59
C THR A 3 27.47 7.92 -7.01
N LYS A 4 26.98 8.90 -7.79
CA LYS A 4 25.85 9.77 -7.42
C LYS A 4 24.54 8.99 -7.23
N ASP A 5 24.27 8.01 -8.09
CA ASP A 5 23.07 7.17 -7.97
C ASP A 5 23.14 6.29 -6.71
N LYS A 6 24.32 5.75 -6.40
CA LYS A 6 24.54 4.96 -5.18
C LYS A 6 24.33 5.81 -3.92
N GLN A 7 24.83 7.06 -3.92
CA GLN A 7 24.59 8.01 -2.82
C GLN A 7 23.10 8.28 -2.61
N GLN A 8 22.35 8.54 -3.68
CA GLN A 8 20.91 8.77 -3.60
C GLN A 8 20.17 7.55 -3.02
N ILE A 9 20.54 6.33 -3.44
CA ILE A 9 19.96 5.11 -2.88
C ILE A 9 20.27 4.99 -1.39
N VAL A 10 21.49 5.31 -0.96
CA VAL A 10 21.87 5.26 0.45
C VAL A 10 21.05 6.24 1.29
N GLU A 11 20.80 7.46 0.82
CA GLU A 11 19.98 8.43 1.56
C GLU A 11 18.53 7.94 1.73
N ILE A 12 17.92 7.40 0.68
CA ILE A 12 16.57 6.83 0.76
C ILE A 12 16.57 5.58 1.66
N LEU A 13 17.61 4.75 1.58
CA LEU A 13 17.76 3.56 2.43
C LEU A 13 17.90 3.93 3.90
N LYS A 14 18.58 5.04 4.24
CA LYS A 14 18.65 5.54 5.62
C LYS A 14 17.27 5.90 6.16
N ALA A 15 16.48 6.64 5.38
CA ALA A 15 15.10 6.99 5.75
C ALA A 15 14.24 5.73 5.93
N TYR A 16 14.36 4.77 5.00
CA TYR A 16 13.68 3.48 5.09
C TYR A 16 14.06 2.72 6.36
N VAL A 17 15.35 2.63 6.70
CA VAL A 17 15.83 1.95 7.91
C VAL A 17 15.32 2.64 9.19
N ALA A 18 15.29 3.96 9.21
CA ALA A 18 14.79 4.73 10.36
C ALA A 18 13.32 4.38 10.66
N LYS A 19 12.49 4.19 9.63
CA LYS A 19 11.08 3.78 9.78
C LYS A 19 10.90 2.43 10.49
N TYR A 20 11.79 1.47 10.25
CA TYR A 20 11.76 0.15 10.91
C TYR A 20 12.43 0.12 12.29
N GLY A 21 13.07 1.21 12.71
CA GLY A 21 13.78 1.34 14.00
C GLY A 21 15.08 0.53 14.10
N SER A 22 15.38 -0.38 13.17
CA SER A 22 16.67 -1.09 13.13
C SER A 22 17.03 -1.57 11.72
N GLN A 23 18.34 -1.65 11.44
CA GLN A 23 18.87 -2.20 10.18
C GLN A 23 18.43 -3.65 9.96
N ASN A 24 18.35 -4.45 11.03
CA ASN A 24 17.94 -5.84 10.93
C ASN A 24 16.49 -5.97 10.49
N LYS A 25 15.55 -5.25 11.12
CA LYS A 25 14.14 -5.28 10.72
C LYS A 25 13.96 -4.79 9.27
N ALA A 26 14.62 -3.70 8.90
CA ALA A 26 14.61 -3.17 7.53
C ALA A 26 15.21 -4.15 6.50
N ALA A 27 16.26 -4.89 6.85
CA ALA A 27 16.79 -5.90 5.94
C ALA A 27 15.83 -7.08 5.79
N GLN A 28 15.16 -7.51 6.88
CA GLN A 28 14.18 -8.59 6.83
C GLN A 28 12.94 -8.24 6.02
N SER A 29 12.58 -6.96 5.91
CA SER A 29 11.48 -6.52 5.05
C SER A 29 11.82 -6.50 3.56
N LEU A 30 13.11 -6.55 3.23
CA LEU A 30 13.62 -6.55 1.87
C LEU A 30 13.85 -7.98 1.36
N VAL A 31 13.37 -8.28 0.17
CA VAL A 31 13.51 -9.60 -0.46
C VAL A 31 14.92 -9.78 -1.01
N GLY A 32 15.59 -10.85 -0.59
CA GLY A 32 16.91 -11.24 -1.10
C GLY A 32 18.05 -10.33 -0.64
N ILE A 33 17.85 -9.51 0.39
CA ILE A 33 18.85 -8.55 0.88
C ILE A 33 19.21 -8.90 2.31
N SER A 34 20.49 -9.17 2.55
CA SER A 34 20.97 -9.54 3.89
C SER A 34 21.19 -8.30 4.79
N PRO A 35 21.11 -8.44 6.12
CA PRO A 35 21.48 -7.37 7.05
C PRO A 35 22.92 -6.88 6.85
N ALA A 36 23.84 -7.78 6.48
CA ALA A 36 25.22 -7.43 6.18
C ALA A 36 25.33 -6.52 4.95
N THR A 37 24.54 -6.81 3.90
CA THR A 37 24.47 -5.99 2.68
C THR A 37 23.97 -4.59 3.00
N VAL A 38 22.87 -4.46 3.75
CA VAL A 38 22.35 -3.14 4.20
C VAL A 38 23.41 -2.39 4.99
N SER A 39 24.10 -3.06 5.93
CA SER A 39 25.17 -2.45 6.72
C SER A 39 26.33 -1.94 5.86
N GLN A 40 26.77 -2.72 4.87
CA GLN A 40 27.83 -2.31 3.93
C GLN A 40 27.43 -1.09 3.09
N MET A 41 26.19 -1.05 2.59
CA MET A 41 25.67 0.09 1.82
C MET A 41 25.68 1.37 2.66
N LEU A 42 25.18 1.30 3.90
CA LEU A 42 25.09 2.45 4.81
C LEU A 42 26.46 2.95 5.28
N LYS A 43 27.45 2.05 5.44
CA LYS A 43 28.82 2.39 5.86
C LYS A 43 29.72 2.94 4.75
N GLY A 44 29.26 2.94 3.50
CA GLY A 44 30.09 3.39 2.36
C GLY A 44 30.97 2.31 1.74
N ASN A 45 30.85 1.04 2.16
CA ASN A 45 31.70 -0.06 1.70
C ASN A 45 31.16 -0.66 0.38
N TRP A 46 31.16 0.13 -0.70
CA TRP A 46 30.44 -0.20 -1.93
C TRP A 46 31.21 -1.08 -2.92
N ALA A 47 32.52 -1.28 -2.72
CA ALA A 47 33.41 -1.96 -3.68
C ALA A 47 32.96 -3.38 -4.01
N ASN A 48 32.40 -4.10 -3.04
CA ASN A 48 32.02 -5.51 -3.16
C ASN A 48 30.52 -5.71 -3.41
N ILE A 49 29.76 -4.65 -3.68
CA ILE A 49 28.32 -4.73 -3.90
C ILE A 49 28.03 -4.61 -5.41
N ALA A 50 27.58 -5.72 -6.00
CA ALA A 50 27.21 -5.79 -7.40
C ALA A 50 26.11 -4.78 -7.75
N ASP A 51 26.16 -4.21 -8.95
CA ASP A 51 25.18 -3.22 -9.44
C ASP A 51 23.75 -3.77 -9.46
N GLU A 52 23.58 -5.09 -9.65
CA GLU A 52 22.27 -5.75 -9.56
C GLU A 52 21.64 -5.63 -8.16
N MET A 53 22.47 -5.74 -7.11
CA MET A 53 22.01 -5.59 -5.73
C MET A 53 21.53 -4.15 -5.47
N TRP A 54 22.23 -3.15 -6.00
CA TRP A 54 21.80 -1.75 -5.93
C TRP A 54 20.45 -1.52 -6.60
N LYS A 55 20.26 -2.09 -7.80
CA LYS A 55 18.98 -2.01 -8.52
C LYS A 55 17.86 -2.70 -7.74
N ASN A 56 18.13 -3.86 -7.15
CA ASN A 56 17.15 -4.59 -6.35
C ASN A 56 16.71 -3.76 -5.12
N VAL A 57 17.66 -3.21 -4.36
CA VAL A 57 17.37 -2.34 -3.21
C VAL A 57 16.57 -1.12 -3.66
N ALA A 58 17.02 -0.44 -4.71
CA ALA A 58 16.37 0.77 -5.24
C ALA A 58 14.91 0.50 -5.64
N ALA A 59 14.64 -0.63 -6.29
CA ALA A 59 13.30 -1.02 -6.69
C ALA A 59 12.37 -1.27 -5.49
N GLN A 60 12.90 -1.89 -4.42
CA GLN A 60 12.10 -2.24 -3.24
C GLN A 60 11.83 -1.08 -2.29
N ILE A 61 12.77 -0.14 -2.14
CA ILE A 61 12.59 1.07 -1.30
C ILE A 61 11.94 2.23 -2.06
N GLY A 62 11.47 1.99 -3.29
CA GLY A 62 10.69 2.96 -4.05
C GLY A 62 11.51 4.15 -4.57
N VAL A 63 12.80 3.95 -4.92
CA VAL A 63 13.60 4.98 -5.60
C VAL A 63 13.01 5.21 -7.00
N LYS A 64 12.13 6.21 -7.11
CA LYS A 64 11.53 6.60 -8.38
C LYS A 64 12.57 7.35 -9.21
N GLN A 65 12.86 6.87 -10.41
CA GLN A 65 13.43 7.73 -11.44
C GLN A 65 12.34 8.74 -11.81
N GLY A 66 12.57 10.02 -11.54
CA GLY A 66 11.55 11.07 -11.62
C GLY A 66 10.91 11.14 -13.02
N ASP A 67 9.64 10.73 -13.11
CA ASP A 67 8.80 10.97 -14.28
C ASP A 67 8.22 12.41 -14.28
N GLY A 68 8.54 13.20 -13.25
CA GLY A 68 8.04 14.56 -13.04
C GLY A 68 6.54 14.61 -12.67
N TRP A 69 5.92 13.47 -12.32
CA TRP A 69 4.54 13.42 -11.88
C TRP A 69 4.41 13.94 -10.45
N GLN A 70 3.55 14.95 -10.27
CA GLN A 70 3.20 15.46 -8.96
C GLN A 70 1.89 14.83 -8.49
N ILE A 71 1.91 14.33 -7.26
CA ILE A 71 0.73 13.77 -6.61
C ILE A 71 -0.05 14.95 -6.02
N VAL A 72 -1.34 14.98 -6.30
CA VAL A 72 -2.27 16.01 -5.82
C VAL A 72 -3.32 15.32 -4.96
N GLU A 73 -3.64 15.94 -3.82
CA GLU A 73 -4.66 15.45 -2.90
C GLU A 73 -6.06 15.69 -3.46
N THR A 74 -6.62 14.65 -4.08
CA THR A 74 -8.03 14.64 -4.50
C THR A 74 -8.96 14.46 -3.31
N THR A 75 -10.27 14.69 -3.49
CA THR A 75 -11.29 14.36 -2.49
C THR A 75 -11.18 12.90 -2.04
N ALA A 76 -11.10 11.98 -2.99
CA ALA A 76 -10.92 10.55 -2.73
C ALA A 76 -9.64 10.26 -1.90
N TYR A 77 -8.53 10.95 -2.18
CA TYR A 77 -7.30 10.82 -1.40
C TYR A 77 -7.54 11.20 0.07
N LYS A 78 -8.18 12.35 0.30
CA LYS A 78 -8.45 12.86 1.66
C LYS A 78 -9.37 11.94 2.45
N GLU A 79 -10.41 11.42 1.83
CA GLU A 79 -11.33 10.45 2.45
C GLU A 79 -10.62 9.14 2.84
N MET A 80 -9.76 8.63 1.95
CA MET A 80 -8.97 7.43 2.25
C MET A 80 -7.94 7.69 3.36
N VAL A 81 -7.27 8.84 3.36
CA VAL A 81 -6.35 9.22 4.45
C VAL A 81 -7.11 9.37 5.76
N PHE A 82 -8.31 9.95 5.76
CA PHE A 82 -9.18 10.00 6.93
C PHE A 82 -9.47 8.59 7.47
N ALA A 83 -9.93 7.67 6.61
CA ALA A 83 -10.22 6.29 7.02
C ALA A 83 -8.98 5.55 7.54
N LEU A 84 -7.81 5.78 6.93
CA LEU A 84 -6.54 5.20 7.37
C LEU A 84 -6.09 5.75 8.73
N THR A 85 -6.24 7.07 8.93
CA THR A 85 -5.85 7.75 10.17
C THR A 85 -6.76 7.33 11.31
N ASP A 86 -8.07 7.33 11.09
CA ASP A 86 -9.07 6.89 12.06
C ASP A 86 -8.83 5.43 12.49
N ALA A 87 -8.59 4.52 11.53
CA ALA A 87 -8.29 3.13 11.83
C ALA A 87 -6.96 2.95 12.57
N LYS A 88 -5.95 3.78 12.28
CA LYS A 88 -4.66 3.77 12.98
C LYS A 88 -4.83 4.20 14.44
N GLU A 89 -5.43 5.35 14.68
CA GLU A 89 -5.61 5.97 15.99
C GLU A 89 -6.51 5.13 16.91
N TRP A 90 -7.64 4.68 16.38
CA TRP A 90 -8.67 3.96 17.15
C TRP A 90 -8.56 2.44 17.05
N LYS A 91 -7.56 1.92 16.32
CA LYS A 91 -7.29 0.48 16.13
C LYS A 91 -8.52 -0.27 15.61
N ASN A 92 -9.34 0.43 14.81
CA ASN A 92 -10.57 -0.12 14.26
C ASN A 92 -10.33 -0.82 12.92
N VAL A 93 -11.37 -1.49 12.43
CA VAL A 93 -11.34 -2.18 11.15
C VAL A 93 -12.30 -1.56 10.17
N THR A 94 -11.73 -1.03 9.08
CA THR A 94 -12.49 -0.32 8.05
C THR A 94 -12.27 -0.96 6.69
N TRP A 95 -13.36 -1.19 5.96
CA TRP A 95 -13.29 -1.66 4.58
C TRP A 95 -13.65 -0.54 3.62
N VAL A 96 -12.62 0.00 2.98
CA VAL A 96 -12.75 1.08 2.02
C VAL A 96 -12.97 0.54 0.61
N VAL A 97 -14.03 1.02 -0.03
CA VAL A 97 -14.44 0.64 -1.39
C VAL A 97 -14.44 1.88 -2.27
N GLY A 98 -13.76 1.78 -3.41
CA GLY A 98 -13.79 2.81 -4.43
C GLY A 98 -13.63 2.20 -5.81
N ASP A 99 -13.96 2.97 -6.85
CA ASP A 99 -13.86 2.51 -8.23
C ASP A 99 -12.41 2.23 -8.66
N ALA A 100 -12.23 1.42 -9.69
CA ALA A 100 -10.91 1.21 -10.27
C ALA A 100 -10.33 2.57 -10.73
N GLY A 101 -9.04 2.80 -10.49
CA GLY A 101 -8.40 4.05 -10.90
C GLY A 101 -8.70 5.27 -10.02
N CYS A 102 -9.40 5.17 -8.89
CA CYS A 102 -9.63 6.33 -7.99
C CYS A 102 -8.43 6.70 -7.07
N GLY A 103 -7.34 5.93 -7.10
CA GLY A 103 -6.12 6.25 -6.35
C GLY A 103 -5.81 5.40 -5.11
N LYS A 104 -6.67 4.44 -4.73
CA LYS A 104 -6.47 3.53 -3.56
C LYS A 104 -5.03 3.07 -3.33
N THR A 105 -4.46 2.35 -4.30
CA THR A 105 -3.09 1.83 -4.21
C THR A 105 -2.04 2.92 -4.01
N THR A 106 -2.21 4.07 -4.64
CA THR A 106 -1.29 5.21 -4.49
C THR A 106 -1.39 5.79 -3.09
N THR A 107 -2.61 6.04 -2.60
CA THR A 107 -2.86 6.57 -1.25
C THR A 107 -2.32 5.62 -0.18
N ALA A 108 -2.62 4.33 -0.29
CA ALA A 108 -2.17 3.28 0.63
C ALA A 108 -0.64 3.27 0.79
N ARG A 109 0.08 3.35 -0.34
CA ARG A 109 1.55 3.35 -0.35
C ARG A 109 2.13 4.62 0.23
N LEU A 110 1.61 5.78 -0.16
CA LEU A 110 2.09 7.08 0.37
C LEU A 110 1.89 7.16 1.87
N PHE A 111 0.68 6.84 2.34
CA PHE A 111 0.37 6.86 3.76
C PHE A 111 1.26 5.89 4.53
N ALA A 112 1.47 4.67 3.98
CA ALA A 112 2.42 3.75 4.58
C ALA A 112 3.83 4.33 4.60
N ASP A 113 4.34 4.88 3.50
CA ASP A 113 5.71 5.40 3.39
C ASP A 113 5.97 6.59 4.34
N GLU A 114 4.98 7.44 4.58
CA GLU A 114 5.07 8.63 5.43
C GLU A 114 4.90 8.32 6.92
N GLN A 115 4.14 7.29 7.26
CA GLN A 115 3.78 6.96 8.64
C GLN A 115 4.61 5.81 9.21
N ARG A 116 4.94 5.90 10.51
CA ARG A 116 5.58 4.80 11.24
C ARG A 116 4.56 3.71 11.54
N GLU A 117 5.04 2.46 11.53
CA GLU A 117 4.28 1.27 11.94
C GLU A 117 2.98 1.06 11.13
N VAL A 118 3.01 1.54 9.88
CA VAL A 118 2.01 1.26 8.86
C VAL A 118 2.59 0.33 7.80
N PHE A 119 1.89 -0.79 7.59
CA PHE A 119 2.34 -1.89 6.75
C PHE A 119 1.38 -2.09 5.58
N TYR A 120 1.89 -1.88 4.37
CA TYR A 120 1.15 -2.11 3.12
C TYR A 120 1.38 -3.53 2.60
N ILE A 121 0.29 -4.27 2.40
CA ILE A 121 0.25 -5.61 1.82
C ILE A 121 -0.62 -5.54 0.56
N LEU A 122 -0.05 -5.93 -0.59
CA LEU A 122 -0.81 -6.10 -1.83
C LEU A 122 -1.32 -7.54 -1.91
N CYS A 123 -2.63 -7.71 -1.95
CA CYS A 123 -3.29 -9.01 -2.08
C CYS A 123 -3.37 -9.43 -3.56
N SER A 124 -3.36 -10.74 -3.80
CA SER A 124 -3.49 -11.33 -5.13
C SER A 124 -4.29 -12.63 -5.08
N GLU A 125 -4.81 -13.07 -6.22
CA GLU A 125 -5.65 -14.27 -6.32
C GLU A 125 -4.85 -15.57 -6.11
N ASP A 126 -3.56 -15.57 -6.45
CA ASP A 126 -2.64 -16.69 -6.27
C ASP A 126 -2.10 -16.81 -4.84
N MET A 127 -2.37 -15.82 -3.98
CA MET A 127 -1.91 -15.78 -2.61
C MET A 127 -2.53 -16.91 -1.78
N ARG A 128 -1.68 -17.81 -1.28
CA ARG A 128 -2.08 -18.86 -0.33
C ARG A 128 -1.95 -18.35 1.11
N LYS A 129 -2.51 -19.10 2.05
CA LYS A 129 -2.40 -18.81 3.49
C LYS A 129 -0.93 -18.62 3.93
N SER A 130 -0.02 -19.47 3.47
CA SER A 130 1.41 -19.36 3.79
C SER A 130 2.01 -18.05 3.31
N ASP A 131 1.64 -17.62 2.10
CA ASP A 131 2.19 -16.45 1.45
C ASP A 131 1.68 -15.19 2.14
N PHE A 132 0.38 -15.17 2.48
CA PHE A 132 -0.24 -14.09 3.26
C PHE A 132 0.47 -13.85 4.60
N VAL A 133 0.69 -14.91 5.40
CA VAL A 133 1.39 -14.77 6.69
C VAL A 133 2.84 -14.34 6.51
N ARG A 134 3.55 -14.91 5.53
CA ARG A 134 4.95 -14.57 5.26
C ARG A 134 5.09 -13.14 4.74
N GLU A 135 4.13 -12.65 3.96
CA GLU A 135 4.11 -11.27 3.47
C GLU A 135 3.93 -10.28 4.63
N ILE A 136 2.97 -10.54 5.53
CA ILE A 136 2.79 -9.70 6.73
C ILE A 136 4.05 -9.72 7.60
N ALA A 137 4.60 -10.91 7.90
CA ALA A 137 5.84 -11.04 8.67
C ALA A 137 6.99 -10.24 8.05
N ARG A 138 7.15 -10.32 6.73
CA ARG A 138 8.15 -9.55 6.00
C ARG A 138 7.91 -8.05 6.16
N LYS A 139 6.69 -7.56 5.92
CA LYS A 139 6.38 -6.14 6.04
C LYS A 139 6.58 -5.59 7.45
N VAL A 140 6.36 -6.41 8.49
CA VAL A 140 6.64 -6.06 9.90
C VAL A 140 8.15 -6.10 10.22
N GLY A 141 8.97 -6.67 9.34
CA GLY A 141 10.42 -6.79 9.50
C GLY A 141 10.85 -8.03 10.28
N LEU A 142 10.08 -9.11 10.21
CA LEU A 142 10.35 -10.39 10.87
C LEU A 142 10.98 -11.40 9.91
N ARG A 143 12.01 -12.10 10.39
CA ARG A 143 12.58 -13.24 9.68
C ARG A 143 11.56 -14.37 9.55
N THR A 144 11.38 -14.88 8.34
CA THR A 144 10.38 -15.93 8.04
C THR A 144 10.95 -17.35 7.95
N ASP A 145 12.25 -17.50 7.75
CA ASP A 145 12.90 -18.81 7.58
C ASP A 145 13.00 -19.58 8.90
N GLY A 146 12.79 -20.89 8.83
CA GLY A 146 12.87 -21.80 9.98
C GLY A 146 11.65 -21.78 10.90
N TYR A 147 10.59 -21.04 10.56
CA TYR A 147 9.35 -20.98 11.33
C TYR A 147 8.17 -21.59 10.57
N SER A 148 7.32 -22.28 11.30
CA SER A 148 5.99 -22.68 10.87
C SER A 148 5.09 -21.45 10.70
N ILE A 149 4.00 -21.60 9.94
CA ILE A 149 3.02 -20.52 9.75
C ILE A 149 2.37 -20.08 11.06
N ARG A 150 2.19 -21.02 12.00
CA ARG A 150 1.62 -20.72 13.32
C ARG A 150 2.56 -19.85 14.15
N GLU A 151 3.84 -20.22 14.23
CA GLU A 151 4.86 -19.45 14.94
C GLU A 151 5.05 -18.07 14.32
N LEU A 152 4.99 -17.96 12.98
CA LEU A 152 5.04 -16.66 12.32
C LEU A 152 3.84 -15.78 12.69
N LEU A 153 2.62 -16.35 12.69
CA LEU A 153 1.44 -15.60 13.11
C LEU A 153 1.59 -15.09 14.56
N GLU A 154 2.04 -15.94 15.47
CA GLU A 154 2.28 -15.55 16.86
C GLU A 154 3.31 -14.40 16.96
N ARG A 155 4.44 -14.51 16.27
CA ARG A 155 5.47 -13.48 16.25
C ARG A 155 5.02 -12.17 15.60
N ILE A 156 4.19 -12.23 14.56
CA ILE A 156 3.58 -11.04 13.94
C ILE A 156 2.75 -10.30 14.99
N ILE A 157 1.89 -11.03 15.69
CA ILE A 157 0.98 -10.45 16.68
C ILE A 157 1.76 -9.86 17.86
N ASP A 158 2.72 -10.60 18.40
CA ASP A 158 3.58 -10.12 19.49
C ASP A 158 4.33 -8.85 19.07
N SER A 159 4.82 -8.80 17.82
CA SER A 159 5.50 -7.61 17.30
C SER A 159 4.55 -6.44 17.11
N LEU A 160 3.32 -6.64 16.62
CA LEU A 160 2.36 -5.57 16.40
C LEU A 160 1.87 -4.99 17.73
N VAL A 161 1.60 -5.82 18.75
CA VAL A 161 1.12 -5.34 20.05
C VAL A 161 2.11 -4.41 20.78
N GLN A 162 3.40 -4.50 20.45
CA GLN A 162 4.45 -3.64 21.01
C GLN A 162 4.63 -2.31 20.25
N MET A 163 3.94 -2.12 19.12
CA MET A 163 4.03 -0.93 18.28
C MET A 163 3.07 0.16 18.76
N ASP A 164 3.39 1.40 18.39
CA ASP A 164 2.55 2.56 18.59
C ASP A 164 1.58 2.73 17.41
N GLU A 165 0.31 2.46 17.68
CA GLU A 165 -0.77 2.53 16.70
C GLU A 165 -0.46 1.77 15.39
N PRO A 166 -0.18 0.46 15.43
CA PRO A 166 0.12 -0.28 14.22
C PRO A 166 -1.09 -0.34 13.29
N LEU A 167 -0.83 -0.23 11.97
CA LEU A 167 -1.86 -0.32 10.94
C LEU A 167 -1.46 -1.34 9.86
N LEU A 168 -2.35 -2.30 9.58
CA LEU A 168 -2.23 -3.18 8.41
C LEU A 168 -3.15 -2.68 7.29
N ILE A 169 -2.58 -2.40 6.12
CA ILE A 169 -3.33 -2.02 4.91
C ILE A 169 -3.28 -3.16 3.91
N PHE A 170 -4.43 -3.75 3.60
CA PHE A 170 -4.60 -4.80 2.61
C PHE A 170 -5.22 -4.23 1.32
N ASP A 171 -4.38 -4.04 0.30
CA ASP A 171 -4.79 -3.53 -1.01
C ASP A 171 -5.22 -4.65 -1.95
N GLU A 172 -6.19 -4.39 -2.82
CA GLU A 172 -6.86 -5.39 -3.67
C GLU A 172 -7.41 -6.61 -2.89
N ALA A 173 -7.92 -6.38 -1.67
CA ALA A 173 -8.37 -7.45 -0.79
C ALA A 173 -9.55 -8.28 -1.34
N ASP A 174 -10.29 -7.75 -2.31
CA ASP A 174 -11.35 -8.46 -3.01
C ASP A 174 -10.86 -9.67 -3.81
N LYS A 175 -9.56 -9.74 -4.11
CA LYS A 175 -8.89 -10.86 -4.80
C LYS A 175 -8.53 -12.03 -3.89
N LEU A 176 -8.57 -11.85 -2.56
CA LEU A 176 -8.20 -12.91 -1.62
C LEU A 176 -9.11 -14.14 -1.78
N THR A 177 -8.51 -15.33 -1.83
CA THR A 177 -9.27 -16.59 -1.86
C THR A 177 -10.09 -16.79 -0.58
N GLU A 178 -11.18 -17.56 -0.64
CA GLU A 178 -12.04 -17.82 0.54
C GLU A 178 -11.24 -18.38 1.74
N ARG A 179 -10.22 -19.21 1.48
CA ARG A 179 -9.37 -19.76 2.55
C ARG A 179 -8.56 -18.70 3.28
N VAL A 180 -8.03 -17.72 2.56
CA VAL A 180 -7.30 -16.59 3.18
C VAL A 180 -8.29 -15.65 3.87
N PHE A 181 -9.48 -15.49 3.29
CA PHE A 181 -10.55 -14.69 3.86
C PHE A 181 -11.00 -15.20 5.23
N HIS A 182 -11.15 -16.51 5.40
CA HIS A 182 -11.44 -17.09 6.71
C HIS A 182 -10.26 -16.94 7.68
N TYR A 183 -9.02 -16.93 7.19
CA TYR A 183 -7.88 -16.74 8.08
C TYR A 183 -7.79 -15.31 8.65
N PHE A 184 -8.38 -14.34 7.95
CA PHE A 184 -8.48 -12.97 8.47
C PHE A 184 -9.29 -12.90 9.77
N ILE A 185 -10.30 -13.77 9.94
CA ILE A 185 -11.09 -13.88 11.17
C ILE A 185 -10.19 -14.16 12.37
N ASP A 186 -9.29 -15.14 12.23
CA ASP A 186 -8.34 -15.51 13.27
C ASP A 186 -7.35 -14.37 13.56
N LEU A 187 -6.88 -13.68 12.51
CA LEU A 187 -5.96 -12.55 12.63
C LEU A 187 -6.63 -11.39 13.38
N TYR A 188 -7.84 -11.02 12.98
CA TYR A 188 -8.63 -9.97 13.64
C TYR A 188 -8.83 -10.28 15.11
N ASN A 189 -9.30 -11.49 15.46
CA ASN A 189 -9.61 -11.84 16.86
C ASN A 189 -8.42 -11.67 17.81
N ARG A 190 -7.20 -11.80 17.29
CA ARG A 190 -5.97 -11.63 18.07
C ARG A 190 -5.47 -10.19 18.12
N LEU A 191 -5.86 -9.37 17.14
CA LEU A 191 -5.44 -7.97 16.93
C LEU A 191 -6.52 -6.93 17.27
N GLU A 192 -7.72 -7.35 17.61
CA GLU A 192 -8.80 -6.46 18.09
C GLU A 192 -8.30 -5.56 19.22
N ASP A 193 -8.62 -4.27 19.11
CA ASP A 193 -8.19 -3.17 20.00
C ASP A 193 -6.66 -2.98 20.13
N LYS A 194 -5.88 -3.63 19.27
CA LYS A 194 -4.40 -3.59 19.30
C LYS A 194 -3.81 -3.06 18.01
N CYS A 195 -4.44 -3.30 16.88
CA CYS A 195 -3.95 -2.92 15.56
C CYS A 195 -5.11 -2.50 14.65
N GLY A 196 -4.97 -1.35 14.01
CA GLY A 196 -5.87 -0.93 12.96
C GLY A 196 -5.74 -1.84 11.75
N ILE A 197 -6.85 -2.08 11.06
CA ILE A 197 -6.85 -2.85 9.80
C ILE A 197 -7.71 -2.13 8.76
N VAL A 198 -7.12 -1.82 7.61
CA VAL A 198 -7.83 -1.22 6.49
C VAL A 198 -7.74 -2.11 5.26
N PHE A 199 -8.90 -2.38 4.67
CA PHE A 199 -8.98 -3.06 3.39
C PHE A 199 -9.31 -2.07 2.28
N PHE A 200 -8.55 -2.11 1.20
CA PHE A 200 -8.90 -1.46 -0.05
C PHE A 200 -9.41 -2.49 -1.05
N SER A 201 -10.56 -2.22 -1.65
CA SER A 201 -11.15 -3.09 -2.66
C SER A 201 -11.91 -2.32 -3.72
N THR A 202 -12.17 -3.00 -4.84
CA THR A 202 -13.13 -2.52 -5.84
C THR A 202 -14.57 -2.75 -5.37
N SER A 203 -15.54 -2.18 -6.09
CA SER A 203 -16.97 -2.39 -5.83
C SER A 203 -17.42 -3.86 -5.89
N TYR A 204 -16.61 -4.75 -6.48
CA TYR A 204 -16.86 -6.19 -6.51
C TYR A 204 -17.05 -6.79 -5.11
N ILE A 205 -16.33 -6.29 -4.09
CA ILE A 205 -16.40 -6.86 -2.75
C ILE A 205 -17.80 -6.79 -2.15
N LYS A 206 -18.56 -5.74 -2.44
CA LYS A 206 -19.92 -5.58 -1.91
C LYS A 206 -20.83 -6.70 -2.38
N ARG A 207 -20.74 -7.03 -3.68
CA ARG A 207 -21.48 -8.15 -4.28
C ARG A 207 -21.04 -9.48 -3.67
N ARG A 208 -19.73 -9.68 -3.51
CA ARG A 208 -19.17 -10.89 -2.87
C ARG A 208 -19.69 -11.04 -1.44
N MET A 209 -19.64 -9.97 -0.65
CA MET A 209 -20.15 -9.94 0.73
C MET A 209 -21.65 -10.24 0.78
N GLN A 210 -22.46 -9.58 -0.06
CA GLN A 210 -23.90 -9.80 -0.13
C GLN A 210 -24.25 -11.25 -0.46
N MET A 211 -23.55 -11.86 -1.42
CA MET A 211 -23.75 -13.27 -1.78
C MET A 211 -23.31 -14.20 -0.64
N GLY A 212 -22.18 -13.93 0.00
CA GLY A 212 -21.73 -14.70 1.16
C GLY A 212 -22.74 -14.70 2.29
N LEU A 213 -23.31 -13.54 2.63
CA LEU A 213 -24.37 -13.41 3.64
C LEU A 213 -25.66 -14.13 3.21
N ARG A 214 -26.12 -13.91 1.96
CA ARG A 214 -27.36 -14.52 1.44
C ARG A 214 -27.33 -16.05 1.49
N TYR A 215 -26.19 -16.65 1.16
CA TYR A 215 -26.02 -18.10 1.14
C TYR A 215 -25.45 -18.67 2.45
N ASN A 216 -25.38 -17.85 3.51
CA ASN A 216 -24.82 -18.22 4.82
C ASN A 216 -23.45 -18.92 4.70
N LYS A 217 -22.60 -18.41 3.81
CA LYS A 217 -21.23 -18.90 3.66
C LYS A 217 -20.47 -18.63 4.95
N CYS A 218 -19.68 -19.62 5.39
CA CYS A 218 -18.83 -19.51 6.57
C CYS A 218 -17.99 -18.22 6.54
N GLY A 219 -17.82 -17.59 7.70
CA GLY A 219 -16.96 -16.41 7.88
C GLY A 219 -17.50 -15.06 7.40
N TYR A 220 -18.37 -15.02 6.38
CA TYR A 220 -18.88 -13.76 5.82
C TYR A 220 -19.65 -12.91 6.82
N ASN A 221 -20.53 -13.52 7.62
CA ASN A 221 -21.27 -12.80 8.65
C ASN A 221 -20.35 -12.20 9.72
N GLU A 222 -19.29 -12.93 10.09
CA GLU A 222 -18.35 -12.43 11.09
C GLU A 222 -17.51 -11.28 10.55
N ILE A 223 -16.99 -11.40 9.32
CA ILE A 223 -16.20 -10.35 8.70
C ILE A 223 -17.05 -9.10 8.52
N HIS A 224 -18.29 -9.26 8.05
CA HIS A 224 -19.24 -8.16 7.94
C HIS A 224 -19.51 -7.49 9.30
N SER A 225 -19.61 -8.27 10.38
CA SER A 225 -19.79 -7.72 11.73
C SER A 225 -18.58 -6.94 12.21
N ARG A 226 -17.36 -7.46 11.98
CA ARG A 226 -16.09 -6.85 12.41
C ARG A 226 -15.79 -5.52 11.72
N MET A 227 -16.17 -5.38 10.46
CA MET A 227 -16.10 -4.10 9.74
C MET A 227 -17.25 -3.15 10.04
N GLY A 228 -18.03 -3.38 11.11
CA GLY A 228 -19.16 -2.53 11.49
C GLY A 228 -20.36 -2.57 10.54
N ARG A 229 -20.46 -3.61 9.70
CA ARG A 229 -21.55 -3.84 8.72
C ARG A 229 -21.74 -2.73 7.69
N LYS A 230 -20.74 -1.85 7.52
CA LYS A 230 -20.80 -0.74 6.59
C LYS A 230 -19.46 -0.56 5.89
N PHE A 231 -19.48 -0.51 4.56
CA PHE A 231 -18.31 -0.15 3.78
C PHE A 231 -18.09 1.37 3.88
N PHE A 232 -16.84 1.78 3.96
CA PHE A 232 -16.46 3.17 3.73
C PHE A 232 -16.36 3.39 2.22
N GLU A 233 -17.30 4.13 1.65
CA GLU A 233 -17.36 4.34 0.21
C GLU A 233 -16.68 5.65 -0.15
N VAL A 234 -15.64 5.56 -0.98
CA VAL A 234 -14.91 6.73 -1.46
C VAL A 234 -15.68 7.35 -2.62
N GLU A 235 -15.77 8.68 -2.60
CA GLU A 235 -16.36 9.43 -3.70
C GLU A 235 -15.62 9.20 -5.02
N ARG A 236 -16.38 9.31 -6.11
CA ARG A 236 -15.81 9.25 -7.45
C ARG A 236 -14.96 10.49 -7.69
N THR A 237 -13.90 10.33 -8.48
CA THR A 237 -13.08 11.44 -8.95
C THR A 237 -13.96 12.49 -9.62
N SER A 238 -13.92 13.72 -9.12
CA SER A 238 -14.71 14.82 -9.66
C SER A 238 -13.97 15.55 -10.79
N PRO A 239 -14.68 16.33 -11.62
CA PRO A 239 -14.05 17.27 -12.55
C PRO A 239 -13.06 18.22 -11.86
N ASN A 240 -13.38 18.66 -10.64
CA ASN A 240 -12.53 19.56 -9.85
C ASN A 240 -11.22 18.88 -9.43
N ASP A 241 -11.25 17.58 -9.11
CA ASP A 241 -10.05 16.81 -8.82
C ASP A 241 -9.13 16.73 -10.03
N VAL A 242 -9.69 16.47 -11.22
CA VAL A 242 -8.90 16.40 -12.47
C VAL A 242 -8.32 17.76 -12.82
N TYR A 243 -9.06 18.85 -12.61
CA TYR A 243 -8.55 20.20 -12.76
C TYR A 243 -7.37 20.47 -11.82
N ALA A 244 -7.52 20.15 -10.53
CA ALA A 244 -6.47 20.31 -9.53
C ALA A 244 -5.22 19.48 -9.88
N ILE A 245 -5.40 18.25 -10.38
CA ILE A 245 -4.30 17.40 -10.86
C ILE A 245 -3.57 18.07 -12.04
N CYS A 246 -4.31 18.61 -13.01
CA CYS A 246 -3.71 19.29 -14.16
C CYS A 246 -2.91 20.52 -13.73
N ALA A 247 -3.49 21.35 -12.86
CA ALA A 247 -2.84 22.55 -12.31
C ALA A 247 -1.58 22.18 -11.50
N GLY A 248 -1.67 21.21 -10.59
CA GLY A 248 -0.53 20.74 -9.79
C GLY A 248 0.57 20.07 -10.63
N ASN A 249 0.23 19.60 -11.83
CA ASN A 249 1.20 19.09 -12.80
C ASN A 249 1.66 20.15 -13.81
N GLY A 250 1.25 21.41 -13.69
CA GLY A 250 1.74 22.54 -14.50
C GLY A 250 1.18 22.61 -15.92
N LEU A 251 -0.03 22.11 -16.16
CA LEU A 251 -0.71 22.25 -17.45
C LEU A 251 -1.33 23.65 -17.58
N ASN A 252 -1.30 24.21 -18.78
CA ASN A 252 -2.06 25.43 -19.11
C ASN A 252 -3.54 25.12 -19.36
N GLU A 253 -4.37 26.16 -19.54
CA GLU A 253 -5.82 26.01 -19.73
C GLU A 253 -6.17 25.12 -20.93
N LYS A 254 -5.54 25.34 -22.09
CA LYS A 254 -5.79 24.56 -23.32
C LYS A 254 -5.48 23.08 -23.12
N GLN A 255 -4.34 22.78 -22.49
CA GLN A 255 -3.95 21.41 -22.14
C GLN A 255 -4.93 20.79 -21.14
N THR A 256 -5.33 21.55 -20.13
CA THR A 256 -6.28 21.11 -19.09
C THR A 256 -7.63 20.78 -19.70
N SER A 257 -8.19 21.64 -20.56
CA SER A 257 -9.45 21.35 -21.27
C SER A 257 -9.37 20.08 -22.12
N ALA A 258 -8.22 19.82 -22.75
CA ALA A 258 -8.01 18.59 -23.51
C ALA A 258 -7.96 17.34 -22.62
N VAL A 259 -7.34 17.42 -21.44
CA VAL A 259 -7.35 16.32 -20.45
C VAL A 259 -8.76 16.10 -19.91
N MET A 260 -9.48 17.16 -19.56
CA MET A 260 -10.84 17.09 -19.03
C MET A 260 -11.79 16.38 -20.00
N LYS A 261 -11.80 16.81 -21.27
CA LYS A 261 -12.63 16.21 -22.33
C LYS A 261 -12.30 14.72 -22.57
N ASP A 262 -11.03 14.37 -22.44
CA ASP A 262 -10.59 12.98 -22.57
C ASP A 262 -11.00 12.14 -21.36
N ALA A 263 -10.84 12.66 -20.14
CA ALA A 263 -11.15 11.96 -18.89
C ALA A 263 -12.66 11.75 -18.68
N GLU A 264 -13.50 12.68 -19.14
CA GLU A 264 -14.97 12.60 -19.04
C GLU A 264 -15.54 11.33 -19.71
N GLN A 265 -14.93 10.86 -20.79
CA GLN A 265 -15.36 9.64 -21.49
C GLN A 265 -15.05 8.34 -20.72
N TYR A 266 -14.27 8.43 -19.64
CA TYR A 266 -13.78 7.31 -18.86
C TYR A 266 -14.01 7.52 -17.36
N ASP A 267 -15.10 8.21 -17.01
CA ASP A 267 -15.54 8.43 -15.62
C ASP A 267 -14.43 9.02 -14.72
N PHE A 268 -13.56 9.85 -15.29
CA PHE A 268 -12.43 10.48 -14.61
C PHE A 268 -11.45 9.49 -13.94
N ASP A 269 -11.23 8.31 -14.53
CA ASP A 269 -10.20 7.35 -14.09
C ASP A 269 -8.80 8.03 -14.04
N LEU A 270 -8.16 8.03 -12.87
CA LEU A 270 -6.89 8.75 -12.67
C LEU A 270 -5.72 8.16 -13.46
N ARG A 271 -5.79 6.88 -13.86
CA ARG A 271 -4.80 6.28 -14.77
C ARG A 271 -4.96 6.88 -16.17
N ARG A 272 -6.20 7.15 -16.61
CA ARG A 272 -6.45 7.87 -17.86
C ARG A 272 -5.96 9.31 -17.78
N VAL A 273 -6.30 10.01 -16.69
CA VAL A 273 -5.82 11.38 -16.43
C VAL A 273 -4.30 11.45 -16.48
N LYS A 274 -3.60 10.54 -15.77
CA LYS A 274 -2.12 10.49 -15.79
C LYS A 274 -1.56 10.33 -17.21
N LYS A 275 -2.14 9.45 -18.02
CA LYS A 275 -1.74 9.27 -19.44
C LYS A 275 -2.01 10.51 -20.29
N ALA A 276 -3.15 11.17 -20.09
CA ALA A 276 -3.53 12.37 -20.82
C ALA A 276 -2.60 13.55 -20.47
N VAL A 277 -2.32 13.75 -19.18
CA VAL A 277 -1.34 14.75 -18.71
C VAL A 277 0.04 14.51 -19.31
N HIS A 278 0.52 13.27 -19.28
CA HIS A 278 1.80 12.90 -19.90
C HIS A 278 1.85 13.21 -21.40
N LYS A 279 0.76 12.90 -22.12
CA LYS A 279 0.62 13.24 -23.54
C LYS A 279 0.71 14.75 -23.77
N GLN A 280 -0.03 15.54 -22.99
CA GLN A 280 -0.06 17.00 -23.13
C GLN A 280 1.29 17.65 -22.83
N LYS A 281 2.04 17.16 -21.83
CA LYS A 281 3.40 17.66 -21.51
C LYS A 281 4.41 17.42 -22.63
N ARG A 282 4.17 16.44 -23.51
CA ARG A 282 5.09 16.07 -24.61
C ARG A 282 4.67 16.65 -25.96
N MET A 283 3.43 17.10 -26.09
CA MET A 283 2.99 17.87 -27.23
C MET A 283 3.66 19.25 -27.14
N LYS A 284 4.76 19.42 -27.89
CA LYS A 284 5.36 20.74 -28.10
C LYS A 284 4.32 21.60 -28.86
N TYR A 285 3.78 22.60 -28.17
CA TYR A 285 3.12 23.73 -28.82
C TYR A 285 4.14 24.80 -29.12
#